data_AF-A0A0M5IJS4-F1
#
_entry.id   AF-A0A0M5IJS4-F1
#
_cell.length_a   1.000
_cell.length_b   1.000
_cell.length_c   1.000
_cell.angle_alpha   90.00
_cell.angle_beta   90.00
_cell.angle_gamma   90.00
#
_symmetry.space_group_name_H-M   'P 1'
#
loop_
_entity.id
_entity.type
_entity.pdbx_description
1 polymer ?
#
loop_
_entity_poly.entity_id
_entity_poly.type
_entity_poly.pdbx_seq_one_letter_code
_entity_poly.pdbx_strand_id
1 'polypeptide(L)'
;MSDEYKTYRANAEGFDGDKIRVEGEVFTTNITQGSWMDLLDDKGNVVERPKAPAPAGKKDKAASAAGTDTAAIDAIKAEYEAQTKRLEERIAELEAKAGALEQPNPGPLDSSIEELTAYLETLSDVGTVEALIKAEEGGKSRKGALEALSARRDALQGA
;
A
#
# COMPACT_ATOMS: atom_id res chain seq x y z
N MET A 1 39.36 24.34 -9.37
CA MET A 1 40.37 23.25 -9.32
C MET A 1 40.22 22.52 -10.62
N SER A 2 41.29 22.32 -11.39
CA SER A 2 41.18 21.63 -12.69
C SER A 2 40.78 20.19 -12.45
N ASP A 3 39.66 19.75 -13.01
CA ASP A 3 39.19 18.37 -12.94
C ASP A 3 40.12 17.49 -13.79
N GLU A 4 41.14 16.93 -13.14
CA GLU A 4 42.14 16.08 -13.79
C GLU A 4 41.52 14.72 -14.13
N TYR A 5 41.31 14.49 -15.43
CA TYR A 5 40.82 13.22 -15.95
C TYR A 5 41.88 12.13 -15.78
N LYS A 6 41.51 11.03 -15.13
CA LYS A 6 42.37 9.88 -14.86
C LYS A 6 41.79 8.62 -15.48
N THR A 7 42.67 7.74 -15.94
CA THR A 7 42.28 6.47 -16.56
C THR A 7 42.27 5.37 -15.51
N TYR A 8 41.17 4.63 -15.45
CA TYR A 8 40.93 3.57 -14.50
C TYR A 8 40.52 2.28 -15.23
N ARG A 9 40.76 1.14 -14.58
CA ARG A 9 40.16 -0.14 -14.91
C ARG A 9 39.16 -0.52 -13.84
N ALA A 10 37.97 -0.92 -14.23
CA ALA A 10 37.01 -1.52 -13.32
C ALA A 10 37.55 -2.87 -12.84
N ASN A 11 37.66 -3.08 -11.54
CA ASN A 11 37.97 -4.38 -10.94
C ASN A 11 36.71 -5.08 -10.40
N ALA A 12 35.57 -4.39 -10.43
CA ALA A 12 34.24 -4.88 -10.13
C ALA A 12 33.21 -3.99 -10.86
N GLU A 13 31.96 -4.43 -10.96
CA GLU A 13 30.88 -3.60 -11.51
C GLU A 13 30.65 -2.34 -10.66
N GLY A 14 30.59 -1.16 -11.30
CA GLY A 14 30.38 0.09 -10.59
C GLY A 14 29.92 1.24 -11.48
N PHE A 15 29.31 2.26 -10.88
CA PHE A 15 28.77 3.42 -11.59
C PHE A 15 29.76 4.58 -11.56
N ASP A 16 30.17 5.09 -12.73
CA ASP A 16 31.14 6.18 -12.86
C ASP A 16 30.52 7.59 -12.88
N GLY A 17 29.21 7.70 -12.72
CA GLY A 17 28.45 8.95 -12.83
C GLY A 17 27.71 9.11 -14.17
N ASP A 18 28.12 8.38 -15.21
CA ASP A 18 27.51 8.42 -16.54
C ASP A 18 26.88 7.06 -16.90
N LYS A 19 27.60 5.96 -16.64
CA LYS A 19 27.11 4.61 -16.88
C LYS A 19 27.69 3.57 -15.92
N ILE A 20 27.07 2.39 -15.93
CA ILE A 20 27.62 1.21 -15.26
C ILE A 20 28.82 0.72 -16.06
N ARG A 21 29.95 0.57 -15.39
CA ARG A 21 31.18 -0.02 -15.89
C ARG A 21 31.27 -1.45 -15.38
N VAL A 22 31.52 -2.38 -16.29
CA VAL A 22 31.65 -3.80 -15.95
C VAL A 22 33.10 -4.13 -15.59
N GLU A 23 33.30 -5.18 -14.79
CA GLU A 23 34.64 -5.65 -14.43
C GLU A 23 35.54 -5.85 -15.66
N GLY A 24 36.75 -5.30 -15.60
CA GLY A 24 37.74 -5.31 -16.66
C GLY A 24 37.67 -4.11 -17.63
N GLU A 25 36.59 -3.34 -17.64
CA GLU A 25 36.41 -2.18 -18.52
C GLU A 25 37.39 -1.04 -18.16
N VAL A 26 38.08 -0.50 -19.17
CA VAL A 26 38.99 0.65 -19.00
C VAL A 26 38.25 1.92 -19.40
N PHE A 27 38.30 2.94 -18.55
CA PHE A 27 37.57 4.20 -18.75
C PHE A 27 38.33 5.38 -18.17
N THR A 28 38.05 6.58 -18.70
CA THR A 28 38.67 7.82 -18.23
C THR A 28 37.60 8.72 -17.66
N THR A 29 37.82 9.21 -16.44
CA THR A 29 36.84 10.03 -15.73
C THR A 29 37.56 11.00 -14.79
N ASN A 30 36.89 12.09 -14.43
CA ASN A 30 37.34 13.05 -13.44
C ASN A 30 36.82 12.72 -12.02
N ILE A 31 36.03 11.66 -11.85
CA ILE A 31 35.56 11.23 -10.53
C ILE A 31 36.72 10.69 -9.69
N THR A 32 36.64 10.88 -8.38
CA THR A 32 37.59 10.32 -7.41
C THR A 32 37.59 8.80 -7.47
N GLN A 33 38.78 8.19 -7.41
CA GLN A 33 38.96 6.73 -7.47
C GLN A 33 38.10 6.00 -6.43
N GLY A 34 37.12 5.22 -6.90
CA GLY A 34 36.30 4.34 -6.09
C GLY A 34 37.00 3.02 -5.75
N SER A 35 36.44 2.26 -4.81
CA SER A 35 36.97 0.94 -4.43
C SER A 35 36.96 -0.07 -5.58
N TRP A 36 36.06 0.10 -6.54
CA TRP A 36 35.89 -0.74 -7.73
C TRP A 36 36.79 -0.32 -8.91
N MET A 37 37.68 0.68 -8.70
CA MET A 37 38.48 1.32 -9.74
C MET A 37 39.98 1.18 -9.44
N ASP A 38 40.73 0.65 -10.39
CA ASP A 38 42.19 0.59 -10.35
C ASP A 38 42.77 1.66 -11.26
N LEU A 39 43.55 2.59 -10.70
CA LEU A 39 44.22 3.65 -11.47
C LEU A 39 45.26 3.01 -12.39
N LEU A 40 45.25 3.39 -13.67
CA LEU A 40 46.24 2.95 -14.64
C LEU A 40 47.31 4.02 -14.85
N ASP A 41 48.55 3.59 -15.10
CA ASP A 41 49.63 4.45 -15.57
C ASP A 41 49.48 4.73 -17.07
N ASP A 42 50.36 5.60 -17.58
CA ASP A 42 50.49 5.93 -19.01
C ASP A 42 50.83 4.72 -19.90
N LYS A 43 51.14 3.57 -19.29
CA LYS A 43 51.45 2.29 -19.97
C LYS A 43 50.33 1.26 -19.80
N GLY A 44 49.22 1.61 -19.15
CA GLY A 44 48.07 0.73 -18.94
C GLY A 44 48.26 -0.32 -17.84
N ASN A 45 49.29 -0.20 -17.00
CA ASN A 45 49.48 -1.04 -15.83
C ASN A 45 48.76 -0.45 -14.63
N VAL A 46 48.29 -1.30 -13.73
CA VAL A 46 47.69 -0.86 -12.48
C VAL A 46 48.76 -0.20 -11.62
N VAL A 47 48.61 1.08 -11.37
CA VAL A 47 49.43 1.82 -10.41
C VAL A 47 49.02 1.33 -9.03
N GLU A 48 49.95 0.66 -8.35
CA GLU A 48 49.74 0.14 -7.01
C GLU A 48 49.19 1.26 -6.12
N ARG A 49 48.00 1.04 -5.54
CA ARG A 49 47.31 2.00 -4.67
C ARG A 49 48.32 2.50 -3.63
N PRO A 50 48.48 3.82 -3.41
CA PRO A 50 49.34 4.32 -2.34
C PRO A 50 48.96 3.57 -1.06
N LYS A 51 49.91 2.81 -0.51
CA LYS A 51 49.71 2.02 0.69
C LYS A 51 49.33 3.00 1.80
N ALA A 52 48.02 3.12 2.06
CA ALA A 52 47.54 3.75 3.26
C ALA A 52 48.31 3.12 4.42
N PRO A 53 48.76 3.91 5.42
CA PRO A 53 49.39 3.34 6.60
C PRO A 53 48.49 2.20 7.06
N ALA A 54 49.11 1.01 7.24
CA ALA A 54 48.40 -0.20 7.60
C ALA A 54 47.34 0.17 8.65
N PRO A 55 46.06 -0.16 8.46
CA PRO A 55 45.04 0.26 9.39
C PRO A 55 45.46 -0.27 10.76
N ALA A 56 45.87 0.64 11.64
CA ALA A 56 45.95 0.38 13.07
C ALA A 56 44.62 -0.28 13.40
N GLY A 57 44.69 -1.52 13.87
CA GLY A 57 43.57 -2.45 13.84
C GLY A 57 42.27 -1.77 14.24
N LYS A 58 41.38 -1.60 13.27
CA LYS A 58 39.94 -1.50 13.53
C LYS A 58 39.33 -2.86 13.30
N LYS A 59 39.77 -3.83 14.12
CA LYS A 59 38.75 -4.70 14.72
C LYS A 59 37.90 -3.75 15.56
N ASP A 60 36.57 -3.82 15.42
CA ASP A 60 35.59 -2.99 16.14
C ASP A 60 35.10 -1.74 15.40
N LYS A 61 34.72 -1.85 14.12
CA LYS A 61 33.65 -0.97 13.59
C LYS A 61 32.76 -1.56 12.48
N ALA A 62 32.87 -2.86 12.19
CA ALA A 62 31.92 -3.54 11.31
C ALA A 62 30.62 -3.95 12.03
N ALA A 63 30.65 -4.11 13.36
CA ALA A 63 29.47 -4.45 14.15
C ALA A 63 28.49 -3.26 14.35
N SER A 64 28.97 -2.03 14.21
CA SER A 64 28.16 -0.82 14.49
C SER A 64 27.34 -0.33 13.29
N ALA A 65 27.76 -0.59 12.05
CA ALA A 65 27.03 -0.16 10.84
C ALA A 65 25.97 -1.19 10.43
N ALA A 66 26.31 -2.48 10.41
CA ALA A 66 25.33 -3.54 10.18
C ALA A 66 24.27 -3.58 11.29
N GLY A 67 24.64 -3.31 12.55
CA GLY A 67 23.70 -3.22 13.66
C GLY A 67 22.74 -2.02 13.58
N THR A 68 23.15 -0.89 12.97
CA THR A 68 22.28 0.27 12.78
C THR A 68 21.32 0.09 11.61
N ASP A 69 21.79 -0.51 10.52
CA ASP A 69 20.90 -0.85 9.39
C ASP A 69 19.91 -1.95 9.77
N THR A 70 20.34 -2.95 10.55
CA THR A 70 19.43 -4.00 11.05
C THR A 70 18.40 -3.42 12.01
N ALA A 71 18.81 -2.56 12.95
CA ALA A 71 17.88 -1.89 13.86
C ALA A 71 16.93 -0.93 13.14
N ALA A 72 17.38 -0.23 12.09
CA ALA A 72 16.54 0.62 11.26
C ALA A 72 15.54 -0.20 10.43
N ILE A 73 15.97 -1.31 9.85
CA ILE A 73 15.12 -2.26 9.13
C ILE A 73 14.09 -2.88 10.08
N ASP A 74 14.49 -3.26 11.28
CA ASP A 74 13.58 -3.84 12.27
C ASP A 74 12.58 -2.81 12.80
N ALA A 75 12.99 -1.55 12.95
CA ALA A 75 12.07 -0.45 13.26
C ALA A 75 11.05 -0.21 12.13
N ILE A 76 11.51 -0.21 10.87
CA ILE A 76 10.64 -0.10 9.69
C ILE A 76 9.67 -1.28 9.61
N LYS A 77 10.13 -2.51 9.84
CA LYS A 77 9.26 -3.70 9.89
C LYS A 77 8.20 -3.58 10.98
N ALA A 78 8.60 -3.17 12.19
CA ALA A 78 7.66 -2.98 13.30
C ALA A 78 6.61 -1.90 12.96
N GLU A 79 7.00 -0.84 12.24
CA GLU A 79 6.08 0.20 11.79
C GLU A 79 5.13 -0.30 10.70
N TYR A 80 5.62 -1.10 9.74
CA TYR A 80 4.78 -1.76 8.74
C TYR A 80 3.79 -2.74 9.37
N GLU A 81 4.22 -3.54 10.35
CA GLU A 81 3.35 -4.44 11.10
C GLU A 81 2.27 -3.67 11.86
N ALA A 82 2.63 -2.56 12.51
CA ALA A 82 1.68 -1.69 13.20
C ALA A 82 0.66 -1.05 12.22
N GLN A 83 1.11 -0.61 11.05
CA GLN A 83 0.23 -0.10 10.00
C GLN A 83 -0.69 -1.19 9.46
N THR A 84 -0.17 -2.40 9.25
CA THR A 84 -0.94 -3.55 8.78
C THR A 84 -2.04 -3.90 9.76
N LYS A 85 -1.71 -4.01 11.05
CA LYS A 85 -2.69 -4.26 12.11
C LYS A 85 -3.77 -3.17 12.17
N ARG A 86 -3.40 -1.89 12.02
CA ARG A 86 -4.37 -0.78 11.99
C ARG A 86 -5.29 -0.85 10.77
N LEU A 87 -4.77 -1.27 9.62
CA LEU A 87 -5.58 -1.46 8.41
C LEU A 87 -6.50 -2.67 8.57
N GLU A 88 -6.04 -3.77 9.14
CA GLU A 88 -6.86 -4.94 9.46
C GLU A 88 -8.00 -4.58 10.43
N GLU A 89 -7.72 -3.83 11.49
CA GLU A 89 -8.75 -3.35 12.42
C GLU A 89 -9.79 -2.46 11.70
N ARG A 90 -9.33 -1.60 10.78
CA ARG A 90 -10.22 -0.74 9.99
C ARG A 90 -11.01 -1.51 8.95
N ILE A 91 -10.43 -2.54 8.34
CA ILE A 91 -11.13 -3.48 7.45
C ILE A 91 -12.19 -4.22 8.26
N ALA A 92 -11.86 -4.79 9.42
CA ALA A 92 -12.82 -5.46 10.28
C ALA A 92 -13.95 -4.52 10.74
N GLU A 93 -13.65 -3.25 11.04
CA GLU A 93 -14.67 -2.24 11.35
C GLU A 93 -15.56 -1.93 10.14
N LEU A 94 -14.96 -1.78 8.95
CA LEU A 94 -15.69 -1.53 7.72
C LEU A 94 -16.49 -2.75 7.26
N GLU A 95 -16.01 -3.97 7.48
CA GLU A 95 -16.70 -5.23 7.23
C GLU A 95 -17.81 -5.46 8.25
N ALA A 96 -17.64 -5.04 9.52
CA ALA A 96 -18.73 -5.06 10.49
C ALA A 96 -19.82 -4.03 10.12
N LYS A 97 -19.42 -2.85 9.62
CA LYS A 97 -20.36 -1.83 9.10
C LYS A 97 -21.03 -2.28 7.81
N ALA A 98 -20.27 -2.85 6.88
CA ALA A 98 -20.78 -3.41 5.63
C ALA A 98 -21.66 -4.60 5.91
N GLY A 99 -21.28 -5.49 6.83
CA GLY A 99 -22.10 -6.58 7.33
C GLY A 99 -23.36 -6.07 8.03
N ALA A 100 -23.35 -4.96 8.74
CA ALA A 100 -24.58 -4.34 9.27
C ALA A 100 -25.47 -3.70 8.18
N LEU A 101 -24.89 -3.39 7.01
CA LEU A 101 -25.60 -2.90 5.82
C LEU A 101 -26.02 -4.05 4.87
N GLU A 102 -25.31 -5.17 4.86
CA GLU A 102 -25.49 -6.37 4.03
C GLU A 102 -26.21 -7.51 4.76
N GLN A 103 -26.25 -7.49 6.09
CA GLN A 103 -27.32 -8.18 6.79
C GLN A 103 -28.57 -7.56 6.17
N PRO A 104 -29.43 -8.35 5.50
CA PRO A 104 -30.79 -7.90 5.33
C PRO A 104 -31.24 -7.68 6.75
N ASN A 105 -31.17 -6.43 7.22
CA ASN A 105 -31.93 -5.99 8.37
C ASN A 105 -33.30 -6.51 8.01
N PRO A 106 -33.82 -7.56 8.67
CA PRO A 106 -35.07 -8.15 8.25
C PRO A 106 -36.00 -6.96 8.27
N GLY A 107 -36.36 -6.49 7.09
CA GLY A 107 -37.04 -5.22 7.00
C GLY A 107 -38.30 -5.41 7.83
N PRO A 108 -39.02 -4.36 8.20
CA PRO A 108 -40.40 -4.53 8.65
C PRO A 108 -41.26 -5.38 7.67
N LEU A 109 -40.74 -5.70 6.49
CA LEU A 109 -41.23 -6.65 5.49
C LEU A 109 -41.08 -8.14 5.88
N ASP A 110 -40.14 -8.51 6.76
CA ASP A 110 -39.98 -9.88 7.32
C ASP A 110 -40.93 -10.19 8.47
N SER A 111 -41.58 -9.15 9.00
CA SER A 111 -42.69 -9.27 9.92
C SER A 111 -43.97 -9.81 9.25
N SER A 112 -44.95 -10.20 10.07
CA SER A 112 -46.29 -10.53 9.60
C SER A 112 -46.93 -9.37 8.81
N ILE A 113 -47.93 -9.64 7.95
CA ILE A 113 -48.59 -8.59 7.14
C ILE A 113 -49.20 -7.48 8.02
N GLU A 114 -49.67 -7.82 9.23
CA GLU A 114 -50.24 -6.85 10.17
C GLU A 114 -49.18 -5.87 10.72
N GLU A 115 -48.02 -6.38 11.13
CA GLU A 115 -46.88 -5.57 11.58
C GLU A 115 -46.32 -4.70 10.46
N LEU A 116 -46.23 -5.23 9.23
CA LEU A 116 -45.85 -4.46 8.06
C LEU A 116 -46.83 -3.30 7.83
N THR A 117 -48.13 -3.57 7.92
CA THR A 117 -49.17 -2.54 7.73
C THR A 117 -49.02 -1.41 8.75
N ALA A 118 -48.83 -1.77 10.04
CA ALA A 118 -48.62 -0.80 11.11
C ALA A 118 -47.35 0.04 10.90
N TYR A 119 -46.26 -0.56 10.41
CA TYR A 119 -45.06 0.18 10.05
C TYR A 119 -45.31 1.15 8.89
N LEU A 120 -45.96 0.69 7.82
CA LEU A 120 -46.24 1.51 6.64
C LEU A 120 -47.11 2.74 6.96
N GLU A 121 -48.00 2.65 7.96
CA GLU A 121 -48.77 3.80 8.46
C GLU A 121 -47.89 4.93 9.02
N THR A 122 -46.69 4.61 9.52
CA THR A 122 -45.73 5.61 10.03
C THR A 122 -44.98 6.35 8.90
N LEU A 123 -44.97 5.79 7.68
CA LEU A 123 -44.27 6.38 6.54
C LEU A 123 -45.14 7.41 5.83
N SER A 124 -44.71 8.66 5.79
CA SER A 124 -45.40 9.74 5.08
C SER A 124 -44.79 10.10 3.72
N ASP A 125 -43.63 9.53 3.39
CA ASP A 125 -42.91 9.83 2.15
C ASP A 125 -43.17 8.77 1.06
N VAL A 126 -43.68 9.24 -0.08
CA VAL A 126 -43.97 8.40 -1.26
C VAL A 126 -42.69 7.78 -1.81
N GLY A 127 -41.57 8.52 -1.84
CA GLY A 127 -40.30 8.02 -2.37
C GLY A 127 -39.76 6.83 -1.59
N THR A 128 -39.92 6.86 -0.26
CA THR A 128 -39.57 5.76 0.64
C THR A 128 -40.42 4.52 0.38
N VAL A 129 -41.75 4.67 0.18
CA VAL A 129 -42.63 3.54 -0.12
C VAL A 129 -42.31 2.94 -1.51
N GLU A 130 -42.01 3.77 -2.51
CA GLU A 130 -41.61 3.30 -3.85
C GLU A 130 -40.28 2.55 -3.85
N ALA A 131 -39.32 2.97 -3.03
CA ALA A 131 -38.05 2.26 -2.86
C ALA A 131 -38.28 0.85 -2.25
N LEU A 132 -39.19 0.73 -1.28
CA LEU A 132 -39.57 -0.55 -0.67
C LEU A 132 -40.26 -1.48 -1.68
N ILE A 133 -41.13 -0.95 -2.56
CA ILE A 133 -41.75 -1.73 -3.63
C ILE A 133 -40.69 -2.30 -4.58
N LYS A 134 -39.74 -1.48 -5.04
CA LYS A 134 -38.66 -1.94 -5.93
C LYS A 134 -37.77 -3.01 -5.27
N ALA A 135 -37.51 -2.87 -3.98
CA ALA A 135 -36.76 -3.87 -3.23
C ALA A 135 -37.52 -5.20 -3.14
N GLU A 136 -38.83 -5.17 -2.89
CA GLU A 136 -39.68 -6.36 -2.81
C GLU A 136 -39.86 -7.05 -4.18
N GLU A 137 -39.98 -6.29 -5.27
CA GLU A 137 -40.04 -6.79 -6.65
C GLU A 137 -38.72 -7.47 -7.09
N GLY A 138 -37.58 -7.02 -6.57
CA GLY A 138 -36.27 -7.62 -6.82
C GLY A 138 -35.97 -8.87 -5.98
N GLY A 139 -36.79 -9.18 -4.98
CA GLY A 139 -36.60 -10.29 -4.04
C GLY A 139 -37.53 -11.48 -4.25
N LYS A 140 -37.61 -12.37 -3.23
CA LYS A 140 -38.67 -13.39 -3.14
C LYS A 140 -39.95 -12.73 -2.65
N SER A 141 -40.67 -12.08 -3.57
CA SER A 141 -41.82 -11.25 -3.22
C SER A 141 -42.93 -12.04 -2.52
N ARG A 142 -43.43 -11.52 -1.40
CA ARG A 142 -44.68 -11.98 -0.77
C ARG A 142 -45.84 -11.18 -1.32
N LYS A 143 -46.82 -11.85 -1.95
CA LYS A 143 -47.99 -11.20 -2.56
C LYS A 143 -48.70 -10.20 -1.63
N GLY A 144 -48.90 -10.57 -0.36
CA GLY A 144 -49.53 -9.69 0.62
C GLY A 144 -48.70 -8.46 1.02
N ALA A 145 -47.37 -8.55 0.95
CA ALA A 145 -46.48 -7.42 1.26
C ALA A 145 -46.52 -6.36 0.15
N LEU A 146 -46.49 -6.79 -1.11
CA LEU A 146 -46.67 -5.91 -2.27
C LEU A 146 -48.04 -5.21 -2.27
N GLU A 147 -49.10 -5.92 -1.86
CA GLU A 147 -50.45 -5.35 -1.71
C GLU A 147 -50.48 -4.26 -0.63
N ALA A 148 -49.90 -4.51 0.55
CA ALA A 148 -49.82 -3.52 1.64
C ALA A 148 -48.99 -2.28 1.25
N LEU A 149 -47.84 -2.49 0.60
CA LEU A 149 -46.99 -1.41 0.10
C LEU A 149 -47.70 -0.55 -0.96
N SER A 150 -48.37 -1.20 -1.92
CA SER A 150 -49.12 -0.50 -2.97
C SER A 150 -50.29 0.28 -2.38
N ALA A 151 -51.02 -0.30 -1.44
CA ALA A 151 -52.11 0.38 -0.74
C ALA A 151 -51.62 1.63 0.01
N ARG A 152 -50.46 1.57 0.68
CA ARG A 152 -49.88 2.75 1.34
C ARG A 152 -49.46 3.82 0.34
N ARG A 153 -48.79 3.43 -0.75
CA ARG A 153 -48.41 4.37 -1.82
C ARG A 153 -49.64 5.10 -2.36
N ASP A 154 -50.68 4.36 -2.70
CA ASP A 154 -51.91 4.92 -3.26
C ASP A 154 -52.61 5.84 -2.26
N ALA A 155 -52.59 5.51 -0.96
CA ALA A 155 -53.11 6.37 0.10
C ALA A 155 -52.32 7.69 0.25
N LEU A 156 -51.00 7.67 0.08
CA LEU A 156 -50.16 8.87 0.13
C LEU A 156 -50.25 9.73 -1.15
N GLN A 157 -50.51 9.11 -2.30
CA GLN A 157 -50.69 9.81 -3.58
C GLN A 157 -52.12 10.32 -3.78
N GLY A 158 -53.10 9.76 -3.05
CA GLY A 158 -54.50 10.17 -3.07
C GLY A 158 -54.92 11.11 -1.93
N ALA A 159 -54.02 11.44 -1.01
CA ALA A 159 -54.23 12.40 0.10
C ALA A 159 -53.68 13.79 -0.24
#